data_AF-A0A9P4XWJ1-F1
#
_entry.id   AF-A0A9P4XWJ1-F1
#
_cell.length_a   1.000
_cell.length_b   1.000
_cell.length_c   1.000
_cell.angle_alpha   90.00
_cell.angle_beta   90.00
_cell.angle_gamma   90.00
#
_symmetry.space_group_name_H-M   'P 1'
#
loop_
_entity.id
_entity.type
_entity.pdbx_description
1 polymer ?
#
loop_
_entity_poly.entity_id
_entity_poly.type
_entity_poly.pdbx_seq_one_letter_code
_entity_poly.pdbx_strand_id
1 'polypeptide(L)'
;MAPRQKKCIHPSLTVDVSPHGAEAGYKRPDWKRRAAATTSSGRFPWDGPKEEPASHLFTFPAPLVLPDDDLAQDPGQPPQSLRSWHNMPERNHATCNRKTVYVARPPAIPESLSVMSKWIEPAAAAAAAAAAVQPPKADDILAYLGAFYHGFEVREYNPTLRFEPWEDNASKGNPTSFVALKEGPADSLTRIRARPSLDGVFSHQLNLNDMLDCAIRILPRDAYALLLLVDHDLYEDEDDDFCCGRAYGGSRVAVVSSARYSPLCHAHEGVDTSHIWPASHCAAYVASQCLWLFCLARTASHELGHCFGMAHCMYYACVMQSTAGVAEDCRQPPYLCPVCAEKLSVAAGEAHGPLVMGMVWYEYHRL
;
A
#
# COMPACT_ATOMS: atom_id res chain seq x y z
N MET A 1 24.19 8.89 18.97
CA MET A 1 23.56 7.78 19.72
C MET A 1 22.06 7.92 19.53
N ALA A 2 21.40 6.95 18.88
CA ALA A 2 19.94 6.97 18.77
C ALA A 2 19.32 6.95 20.18
N PRO A 3 18.28 7.74 20.46
CA PRO A 3 17.61 7.72 21.75
C PRO A 3 17.15 6.28 22.06
N ARG A 4 17.41 5.80 23.28
CA ARG A 4 16.91 4.51 23.76
C ARG A 4 15.37 4.57 23.72
N GLN A 5 14.76 3.97 22.69
CA GLN A 5 13.32 3.79 22.64
C GLN A 5 12.87 2.98 23.87
N LYS A 6 11.83 3.48 24.52
CA LYS A 6 11.20 2.81 25.66
C LYS A 6 10.69 1.45 25.16
N LYS A 7 11.27 0.34 25.63
CA LYS A 7 10.64 -0.98 25.49
C LYS A 7 9.24 -0.86 26.09
N CYS A 8 8.21 -1.06 25.30
CA CYS A 8 6.87 -1.10 25.86
C CYS A 8 6.72 -2.47 26.55
N ILE A 9 6.55 -2.45 27.88
CA ILE A 9 6.51 -3.65 28.73
C ILE A 9 5.04 -3.94 28.99
N HIS A 10 4.35 -4.52 28.02
CA HIS A 10 2.93 -4.83 28.15
C HIS A 10 2.73 -6.29 28.60
N PRO A 11 2.13 -6.54 29.78
CA PRO A 11 1.89 -7.89 30.29
C PRO A 11 0.70 -8.59 29.60
N SER A 12 -0.07 -7.86 28.81
CA SER A 12 -1.28 -8.33 28.14
C SER A 12 -1.29 -7.90 26.68
N LEU A 13 -1.63 -8.83 25.78
CA LEU A 13 -1.89 -8.58 24.37
C LEU A 13 -3.40 -8.65 24.13
N THR A 14 -3.90 -7.80 23.23
CA THR A 14 -5.28 -7.88 22.72
C THR A 14 -5.23 -8.34 21.26
N VAL A 15 -6.18 -9.21 20.90
CA VAL A 15 -6.41 -9.67 19.51
C VAL A 15 -7.81 -9.28 19.01
N ASP A 16 -8.53 -8.52 19.83
CA ASP A 16 -9.86 -8.00 19.56
C ASP A 16 -9.82 -6.51 19.19
N VAL A 17 -10.96 -6.01 18.69
CA VAL A 17 -11.17 -4.59 18.37
C VAL A 17 -10.95 -3.76 19.63
N SER A 18 -10.39 -2.56 19.50
CA SER A 18 -10.31 -1.66 20.66
C SER A 18 -11.71 -1.28 21.17
N PRO A 19 -11.83 -0.85 22.44
CA PRO A 19 -13.08 -0.27 22.96
C PRO A 19 -13.60 0.89 22.11
N HIS A 20 -12.71 1.68 21.53
CA HIS A 20 -13.07 2.82 20.69
C HIS A 20 -13.78 2.39 19.41
N GLY A 21 -13.40 1.27 18.79
CA GLY A 21 -14.10 0.77 17.60
C GLY A 21 -15.59 0.51 17.89
N ALA A 22 -15.93 0.03 19.09
CA ALA A 22 -17.33 -0.14 19.47
C ALA A 22 -18.06 1.20 19.68
N GLU A 23 -17.39 2.21 20.25
CA GLU A 23 -17.90 3.57 20.43
C GLU A 23 -18.15 4.27 19.09
N ALA A 24 -17.22 4.12 18.15
CA ALA A 24 -17.34 4.60 16.77
C ALA A 24 -18.43 3.86 15.97
N GLY A 25 -18.97 2.76 16.49
CA GLY A 25 -20.03 1.98 15.85
C GLY A 25 -19.54 0.90 14.89
N TYR A 26 -18.22 0.67 14.80
CA TYR A 26 -17.66 -0.44 14.06
C TYR A 26 -18.07 -1.77 14.70
N LYS A 27 -18.59 -2.68 13.87
CA LYS A 27 -19.05 -4.01 14.30
C LYS A 27 -18.38 -5.08 13.47
N ARG A 28 -17.38 -5.74 14.06
CA ARG A 28 -16.73 -6.90 13.44
C ARG A 28 -17.76 -8.00 13.19
N PRO A 29 -17.85 -8.57 11.98
CA PRO A 29 -18.71 -9.72 11.72
C PRO A 29 -18.36 -10.90 12.63
N ASP A 30 -19.39 -11.64 13.08
CA ASP A 30 -19.21 -12.83 13.91
C ASP A 30 -18.41 -13.92 13.19
N TRP A 31 -17.92 -14.91 13.96
CA TRP A 31 -17.13 -16.02 13.44
C TRP A 31 -17.77 -16.71 12.23
N LYS A 32 -19.07 -17.04 12.30
CA LYS A 32 -19.75 -17.76 11.23
C LYS A 32 -19.86 -16.94 9.97
N ARG A 33 -20.11 -15.63 10.09
CA ARG A 33 -20.11 -14.69 8.96
C ARG A 33 -18.72 -14.54 8.35
N ARG A 34 -17.67 -14.46 9.17
CA ARG A 34 -16.28 -14.39 8.70
C ARG A 34 -15.86 -15.66 7.96
N ALA A 35 -16.16 -16.83 8.52
CA ALA A 35 -15.90 -18.11 7.87
C ALA A 35 -16.77 -18.30 6.61
N ALA A 36 -18.03 -17.84 6.60
CA ALA A 36 -18.84 -17.86 5.38
C ALA A 36 -18.25 -16.96 4.28
N ALA A 37 -17.64 -15.84 4.66
CA ALA A 37 -17.04 -14.88 3.73
C ALA A 37 -15.81 -15.42 2.99
N THR A 38 -15.18 -16.50 3.47
CA THR A 38 -14.08 -17.19 2.76
C THR A 38 -14.58 -18.18 1.71
N THR A 39 -15.90 -18.42 1.62
CA THR A 39 -16.45 -19.43 0.71
C THR A 39 -17.09 -18.80 -0.54
N SER A 40 -17.00 -19.50 -1.67
CA SER A 40 -17.66 -19.10 -2.92
C SER A 40 -19.20 -19.13 -2.81
N SER A 41 -19.74 -19.98 -1.94
CA SER A 41 -21.17 -20.06 -1.64
C SER A 41 -21.67 -18.92 -0.74
N GLY A 42 -20.77 -18.27 0.01
CA GLY A 42 -21.11 -17.30 1.05
C GLY A 42 -21.84 -17.92 2.24
N ARG A 43 -21.70 -19.22 2.47
CA ARG A 43 -22.37 -19.96 3.55
C ARG A 43 -21.34 -20.61 4.47
N PHE A 44 -21.66 -20.64 5.76
CA PHE A 44 -20.86 -21.38 6.73
C PHE A 44 -20.97 -22.89 6.46
N PRO A 45 -19.85 -23.64 6.45
CA PRO A 45 -19.89 -25.10 6.26
C PRO A 45 -20.77 -25.79 7.31
N TRP A 46 -21.57 -26.77 6.88
CA TRP A 46 -22.53 -27.44 7.77
C TRP A 46 -21.84 -28.23 8.90
N ASP A 47 -20.66 -28.79 8.62
CA ASP A 47 -19.77 -29.51 9.52
C ASP A 47 -18.67 -28.63 10.14
N GLY A 48 -18.77 -27.30 9.98
CA GLY A 48 -17.80 -26.35 10.51
C GLY A 48 -17.80 -26.26 12.04
N PRO A 49 -16.68 -25.81 12.66
CA PRO A 49 -16.57 -25.68 14.10
C PRO A 49 -17.56 -24.64 14.64
N LYS A 50 -18.21 -24.96 15.76
CA LYS A 50 -19.24 -24.09 16.36
C LYS A 50 -18.69 -22.73 16.83
N GLU A 51 -17.42 -22.71 17.23
CA GLU A 51 -16.69 -21.56 17.75
C GLU A 51 -15.42 -21.34 16.92
N GLU A 52 -14.86 -20.13 17.00
CA GLU A 52 -13.61 -19.79 16.30
C GLU A 52 -12.43 -20.55 16.94
N PRO A 53 -11.58 -21.22 16.13
CA PRO A 53 -10.38 -21.84 16.67
C PRO A 53 -9.45 -20.82 17.32
N ALA A 54 -8.97 -21.10 18.54
CA ALA A 54 -8.10 -20.18 19.28
C ALA A 54 -6.82 -19.80 18.52
N SER A 55 -6.28 -20.71 17.70
CA SER A 55 -5.12 -20.43 16.83
C SER A 55 -5.42 -19.29 15.84
N HIS A 56 -6.65 -19.21 15.34
CA HIS A 56 -7.06 -18.24 14.33
C HIS A 56 -7.08 -16.81 14.88
N LEU A 57 -7.39 -16.64 16.17
CA LEU A 57 -7.40 -15.33 16.84
C LEU A 57 -6.01 -14.69 16.88
N PHE A 58 -4.97 -15.48 17.11
CA PHE A 58 -3.59 -14.99 17.17
C PHE A 58 -2.92 -14.93 15.80
N THR A 59 -3.36 -15.73 14.83
CA THR A 59 -2.86 -15.64 13.44
C THR A 59 -3.50 -14.47 12.69
N PHE A 60 -4.80 -14.25 12.89
CA PHE A 60 -5.58 -13.22 12.21
C PHE A 60 -6.45 -12.48 13.25
N PRO A 61 -5.88 -11.49 13.97
CA PRO A 61 -6.61 -10.70 14.95
C PRO A 61 -7.69 -9.83 14.30
N ALA A 62 -8.51 -9.19 15.13
CA ALA A 62 -9.42 -8.14 14.68
C ALA A 62 -8.66 -6.90 14.17
N PRO A 63 -9.31 -6.07 13.34
CA PRO A 63 -8.87 -4.68 13.15
C PRO A 63 -8.72 -3.96 14.49
N LEU A 64 -7.62 -3.23 14.70
CA LEU A 64 -7.33 -2.56 15.96
C LEU A 64 -8.30 -1.38 16.24
N VAL A 65 -8.71 -0.62 15.22
CA VAL A 65 -9.65 0.52 15.25
C VAL A 65 -9.42 1.47 16.44
N LEU A 66 -8.51 2.42 16.29
CA LEU A 66 -8.18 3.51 17.22
C LEU A 66 -8.90 4.82 16.82
N PRO A 67 -8.86 5.88 17.65
CA PRO A 67 -9.35 7.18 17.24
C PRO A 67 -8.70 7.66 15.94
N ASP A 68 -9.52 8.33 15.12
CA ASP A 68 -9.15 8.89 13.81
C ASP A 68 -8.78 7.85 12.73
N ASP A 69 -8.81 6.55 13.03
CA ASP A 69 -8.68 5.48 12.04
C ASP A 69 -9.80 5.54 11.00
N ASP A 70 -9.52 5.09 9.78
CA ASP A 70 -10.52 5.06 8.70
C ASP A 70 -11.77 4.25 9.10
N LEU A 71 -11.60 3.08 9.71
CA LEU A 71 -12.72 2.27 10.19
C LEU A 71 -13.46 2.88 11.40
N ALA A 72 -12.87 3.84 12.10
CA ALA A 72 -13.55 4.62 13.13
C ALA A 72 -14.36 5.78 12.50
N GLN A 73 -13.87 6.36 11.40
CA GLN A 73 -14.55 7.42 10.66
C GLN A 73 -15.68 6.89 9.76
N ASP A 74 -15.46 5.76 9.08
CA ASP A 74 -16.47 5.01 8.30
C ASP A 74 -16.64 3.57 8.83
N PRO A 75 -17.32 3.40 9.99
CA PRO A 75 -17.60 2.08 10.56
C PRO A 75 -18.56 1.23 9.71
N GLY A 76 -19.26 1.86 8.75
CA GLY A 76 -20.29 1.28 7.91
C GLY A 76 -19.77 0.71 6.59
N GLN A 77 -18.47 0.83 6.31
CA GLN A 77 -17.87 0.43 5.05
C GLN A 77 -18.28 -1.01 4.66
N PRO A 78 -18.81 -1.25 3.45
CA PRO A 78 -19.37 -2.54 3.10
C PRO A 78 -18.29 -3.63 3.02
N PRO A 79 -18.48 -4.80 3.65
CA PRO A 79 -17.52 -5.89 3.57
C PRO A 79 -17.60 -6.59 2.22
N GLN A 80 -16.44 -6.89 1.62
CA GLN A 80 -16.37 -7.69 0.39
C GLN A 80 -15.99 -9.15 0.70
N SER A 81 -16.96 -10.07 0.65
CA SER A 81 -16.70 -11.52 0.76
C SER A 81 -16.07 -12.11 -0.51
N LEU A 82 -15.56 -13.35 -0.44
CA LEU A 82 -15.10 -14.10 -1.63
C LEU A 82 -16.22 -14.23 -2.66
N ARG A 83 -17.44 -14.58 -2.23
CA ARG A 83 -18.60 -14.66 -3.12
C ARG A 83 -18.92 -13.33 -3.81
N SER A 84 -18.89 -12.23 -3.06
CA SER A 84 -19.11 -10.90 -3.64
C SER A 84 -18.03 -10.59 -4.67
N TRP A 85 -16.77 -10.79 -4.31
CA TRP A 85 -15.60 -10.56 -5.17
C TRP A 85 -15.66 -11.41 -6.45
N HIS A 86 -16.01 -12.69 -6.33
CA HIS A 86 -16.09 -13.61 -7.45
C HIS A 86 -17.14 -13.18 -8.48
N ASN A 87 -18.26 -12.63 -8.01
CA ASN A 87 -19.40 -12.25 -8.86
C ASN A 87 -19.35 -10.79 -9.33
N MET A 88 -18.25 -10.07 -9.12
CA MET A 88 -18.11 -8.69 -9.62
C MET A 88 -17.94 -8.69 -11.14
N PRO A 89 -18.84 -8.06 -11.89
CA PRO A 89 -18.73 -7.95 -13.35
C PRO A 89 -17.47 -7.20 -13.82
N GLU A 90 -17.05 -6.20 -13.05
CA GLU A 90 -15.95 -5.29 -13.40
C GLU A 90 -14.56 -5.85 -13.02
N ARG A 91 -14.49 -7.08 -12.49
CA ARG A 91 -13.23 -7.67 -12.02
C ARG A 91 -12.34 -8.08 -13.18
N ASN A 92 -11.04 -7.77 -13.04
CA ASN A 92 -10.00 -8.27 -13.93
C ASN A 92 -9.75 -9.77 -13.72
N HIS A 93 -10.16 -10.57 -14.70
CA HIS A 93 -9.88 -12.01 -14.72
C HIS A 93 -8.43 -12.28 -15.11
N ALA A 94 -7.74 -13.08 -14.30
CA ALA A 94 -6.47 -13.65 -14.71
C ALA A 94 -6.73 -14.63 -15.87
N THR A 95 -5.90 -14.56 -16.91
CA THR A 95 -5.96 -15.46 -18.07
C THR A 95 -4.59 -16.11 -18.24
N CYS A 96 -4.50 -17.21 -18.99
CA CYS A 96 -3.20 -17.82 -19.31
C CYS A 96 -2.21 -16.84 -19.97
N ASN A 97 -2.70 -15.79 -20.63
CA ASN A 97 -1.90 -14.78 -21.32
C ASN A 97 -1.68 -13.50 -20.49
N ARG A 98 -2.25 -13.39 -19.27
CA ARG A 98 -2.14 -12.22 -18.39
C ARG A 98 -1.93 -12.66 -16.95
N LYS A 99 -0.68 -13.01 -16.63
CA LYS A 99 -0.23 -13.47 -15.30
C LYS A 99 0.98 -12.70 -14.77
N THR A 100 1.31 -11.56 -15.38
CA THR A 100 2.49 -10.78 -15.02
C THR A 100 2.11 -9.48 -14.33
N VAL A 101 2.56 -9.25 -13.10
CA VAL A 101 2.54 -7.92 -12.48
C VAL A 101 3.83 -7.21 -12.83
N TYR A 102 3.72 -6.04 -13.45
CA TYR A 102 4.87 -5.20 -13.76
C TYR A 102 5.08 -4.15 -12.69
N VAL A 103 6.33 -3.90 -12.33
CA VAL A 103 6.73 -2.82 -11.41
C VAL A 103 7.63 -1.85 -12.17
N ALA A 104 7.16 -0.61 -12.34
CA ALA A 104 7.94 0.49 -12.88
C ALA A 104 8.68 1.21 -11.75
N ARG A 105 9.98 1.44 -11.96
CA ARG A 105 10.84 2.19 -11.03
C ARG A 105 10.42 3.66 -10.96
N PRO A 106 10.80 4.38 -9.89
CA PRO A 106 10.67 5.83 -9.82
C PRO A 106 11.23 6.50 -11.07
N PRO A 107 10.50 7.47 -11.68
CA PRO A 107 10.98 8.14 -12.87
C PRO A 107 12.30 8.89 -12.62
N ALA A 108 13.25 8.74 -13.53
CA ALA A 108 14.54 9.40 -13.43
C ALA A 108 14.40 10.93 -13.55
N ILE A 109 15.17 11.66 -12.75
CA ILE A 109 15.26 13.12 -12.80
C ILE A 109 16.49 13.51 -13.64
N PRO A 110 16.34 14.16 -14.80
CA PRO A 110 17.48 14.62 -15.59
C PRO A 110 18.16 15.83 -14.93
N GLU A 111 19.41 16.11 -15.32
CA GLU A 111 20.18 17.26 -14.82
C GLU A 111 19.47 18.61 -15.07
N SER A 112 18.74 18.72 -16.19
CA SER A 112 17.91 19.88 -16.54
C SER A 112 16.81 20.19 -15.51
N LEU A 113 16.40 19.20 -14.71
CA LEU A 113 15.43 19.31 -13.64
C LEU A 113 16.04 19.00 -12.27
N SER A 114 17.34 19.25 -12.07
CA SER A 114 18.03 18.98 -10.79
C SER A 114 17.38 19.65 -9.56
N VAL A 115 16.61 20.72 -9.75
CA VAL A 115 15.80 21.35 -8.68
C VAL A 115 14.73 20.40 -8.14
N MET A 116 14.17 19.54 -9.00
CA MET A 116 13.16 18.54 -8.66
C MET A 116 13.71 17.48 -7.71
N SER A 117 15.02 17.22 -7.71
CA SER A 117 15.64 16.33 -6.74
C SER A 117 15.51 16.83 -5.29
N LYS A 118 15.19 18.11 -5.07
CA LYS A 118 14.89 18.65 -3.73
C LYS A 118 13.44 18.42 -3.30
N TRP A 119 12.56 17.98 -4.22
CA TRP A 119 11.15 17.76 -3.92
C TRP A 119 10.92 16.43 -3.20
N ILE A 120 11.87 15.49 -3.29
CA ILE A 120 11.84 14.20 -2.59
C ILE A 120 12.45 14.27 -1.17
N GLU A 121 13.01 15.43 -0.78
CA GLU A 121 13.60 15.64 0.53
C GLU A 121 12.60 16.35 1.45
N PRO A 122 12.26 15.78 2.62
CA PRO A 122 11.37 16.45 3.57
C PRO A 122 12.09 17.63 4.24
N ALA A 123 11.36 18.69 4.59
CA ALA A 123 11.90 19.88 5.25
C ALA A 123 12.63 19.55 6.57
N ALA A 124 12.19 18.50 7.27
CA ALA A 124 12.86 17.98 8.47
C ALA A 124 14.30 17.46 8.20
N ALA A 125 14.61 17.05 6.96
CA ALA A 125 15.96 16.65 6.55
C ALA A 125 16.96 17.80 6.64
N ALA A 126 16.52 19.04 6.38
CA ALA A 126 17.37 20.22 6.48
C ALA A 126 17.74 20.56 7.94
N ALA A 127 16.96 20.09 8.91
CA ALA A 127 17.14 20.36 10.34
C ALA A 127 17.86 19.23 11.11
N ALA A 128 17.87 18.01 10.58
CA ALA A 128 18.39 16.84 11.28
C ALA A 128 19.77 16.40 10.73
N ALA A 129 20.80 16.43 11.58
CA ALA A 129 22.08 15.73 11.36
C ALA A 129 21.96 14.19 11.48
N ALA A 130 20.74 13.65 11.33
CA ALA A 130 20.44 12.26 11.61
C ALA A 130 20.99 11.35 10.50
N ALA A 131 21.58 10.23 10.91
CA ALA A 131 22.16 9.21 10.04
C ALA A 131 21.18 8.87 8.91
N ALA A 132 21.56 9.24 7.68
CA ALA A 132 20.73 9.08 6.49
C ALA A 132 20.35 7.61 6.31
N VAL A 133 19.11 7.28 6.63
CA VAL A 133 18.50 6.00 6.25
C VAL A 133 18.38 6.03 4.73
N GLN A 134 18.91 4.99 4.07
CA GLN A 134 18.85 4.91 2.61
C GLN A 134 17.41 4.67 2.16
N PRO A 135 16.97 5.30 1.06
CA PRO A 135 15.65 5.02 0.49
C PRO A 135 15.55 3.55 0.06
N PRO A 136 14.35 2.93 0.15
CA PRO A 136 14.12 1.58 -0.33
C PRO A 136 14.50 1.43 -1.81
N LYS A 137 15.12 0.30 -2.16
CA LYS A 137 15.40 0.01 -3.57
C LYS A 137 14.16 -0.60 -4.20
N ALA A 138 13.87 -0.23 -5.45
CA ALA A 138 12.80 -0.86 -6.20
C ALA A 138 12.98 -2.39 -6.27
N ASP A 139 14.21 -2.89 -6.34
CA ASP A 139 14.50 -4.33 -6.35
C ASP A 139 13.97 -5.08 -5.10
N ASP A 140 14.03 -4.44 -3.94
CA ASP A 140 13.51 -5.02 -2.69
C ASP A 140 11.98 -5.13 -2.75
N ILE A 141 11.32 -4.13 -3.36
CA ILE A 141 9.87 -4.13 -3.61
C ILE A 141 9.49 -5.20 -4.64
N LEU A 142 10.23 -5.34 -5.75
CA LEU A 142 10.00 -6.42 -6.71
C LEU A 142 10.10 -7.80 -6.05
N ALA A 143 11.14 -8.03 -5.26
CA ALA A 143 11.34 -9.29 -4.55
C ALA A 143 10.21 -9.58 -3.55
N TYR A 144 9.84 -8.56 -2.76
CA TYR A 144 8.73 -8.68 -1.81
C TYR A 144 7.40 -8.99 -2.51
N LEU A 145 7.05 -8.24 -3.57
CA LEU A 145 5.82 -8.45 -4.31
C LEU A 145 5.78 -9.81 -5.02
N GLY A 146 6.93 -10.30 -5.50
CA GLY A 146 7.05 -11.64 -6.07
C GLY A 146 6.77 -12.75 -5.06
N ALA A 147 7.15 -12.56 -3.80
CA ALA A 147 6.80 -13.48 -2.72
C ALA A 147 5.33 -13.32 -2.27
N PHE A 148 4.84 -12.07 -2.22
CA PHE A 148 3.50 -11.74 -1.74
C PHE A 148 2.39 -12.21 -2.69
N TYR A 149 2.51 -11.91 -3.98
CA TYR A 149 1.53 -12.28 -5.01
C TYR A 149 1.89 -13.63 -5.64
N HIS A 150 2.01 -14.66 -4.80
CA HIS A 150 2.29 -16.01 -5.24
C HIS A 150 1.28 -16.47 -6.32
N GLY A 151 1.78 -17.20 -7.32
CA GLY A 151 1.00 -17.62 -8.49
C GLY A 151 0.94 -16.59 -9.64
N PHE A 152 1.49 -15.39 -9.44
CA PHE A 152 1.76 -14.39 -10.48
C PHE A 152 3.25 -14.16 -10.66
N GLU A 153 3.67 -13.85 -11.87
CA GLU A 153 5.04 -13.46 -12.15
C GLU A 153 5.20 -11.96 -11.90
N VAL A 154 6.19 -11.55 -11.10
CA VAL A 154 6.51 -10.14 -10.88
C VAL A 154 7.75 -9.77 -11.67
N ARG A 155 7.65 -8.78 -12.54
CA ARG A 155 8.74 -8.34 -13.42
C ARG A 155 8.96 -6.84 -13.33
N GLU A 156 10.20 -6.43 -13.58
CA GLU A 156 10.51 -5.03 -13.85
C GLU A 156 9.90 -4.59 -15.18
N TYR A 157 9.33 -3.38 -15.17
CA TYR A 157 8.92 -2.69 -16.38
C TYR A 157 10.14 -1.99 -17.01
N ASN A 158 10.51 -2.43 -18.22
CA ASN A 158 11.82 -2.16 -18.83
C ASN A 158 11.94 -0.85 -19.65
N PRO A 159 10.87 -0.18 -20.10
CA PRO A 159 11.00 1.20 -20.55
C PRO A 159 11.32 2.14 -19.37
N THR A 160 12.42 2.89 -19.48
CA THR A 160 12.77 3.88 -18.45
C THR A 160 11.78 5.04 -18.47
N LEU A 161 11.17 5.32 -17.32
CA LEU A 161 10.41 6.55 -17.11
C LEU A 161 11.35 7.67 -16.70
N ARG A 162 11.15 8.87 -17.25
CA ARG A 162 11.96 10.06 -16.90
C ARG A 162 11.12 11.33 -16.92
N PHE A 163 11.42 12.24 -16.01
CA PHE A 163 10.86 13.59 -16.06
C PHE A 163 11.52 14.41 -17.16
N GLU A 164 10.79 15.37 -17.72
CA GLU A 164 11.26 16.35 -18.69
C GLU A 164 10.63 17.72 -18.39
N PRO A 165 11.29 18.84 -18.73
CA PRO A 165 10.67 20.15 -18.66
C PRO A 165 9.38 20.20 -19.48
N TRP A 166 8.35 20.86 -18.94
CA TRP A 166 7.13 21.16 -19.68
C TRP A 166 7.18 22.62 -20.14
N GLU A 167 7.32 22.85 -21.45
CA GLU A 167 7.30 24.21 -22.00
C GLU A 167 5.87 24.64 -22.32
N ASP A 168 5.27 25.46 -21.46
CA ASP A 168 4.02 26.15 -21.78
C ASP A 168 4.31 27.44 -22.55
N ASN A 169 3.89 27.49 -23.81
CA ASN A 169 3.89 28.73 -24.61
C ASN A 169 2.81 29.74 -24.16
N ALA A 170 2.13 29.53 -23.03
CA ALA A 170 1.03 30.39 -22.61
C ALA A 170 0.92 30.58 -21.09
N SER A 171 0.75 31.85 -20.73
CA SER A 171 0.12 32.42 -19.53
C SER A 171 0.92 32.57 -18.23
N LYS A 172 1.33 33.83 -18.01
CA LYS A 172 1.53 34.46 -16.71
C LYS A 172 0.24 34.33 -15.89
N GLY A 173 0.20 33.50 -14.85
CA GLY A 173 -0.88 33.59 -13.86
C GLY A 173 -1.26 32.35 -13.05
N ASN A 174 -0.76 31.14 -13.32
CA ASN A 174 -1.15 29.95 -12.54
C ASN A 174 -0.08 29.57 -11.49
N PRO A 175 -0.45 29.27 -10.22
CA PRO A 175 0.49 28.84 -9.18
C PRO A 175 0.97 27.39 -9.32
N THR A 176 0.37 26.59 -10.22
CA THR A 176 0.78 25.20 -10.49
C THR A 176 1.88 25.17 -11.54
N SER A 177 3.03 24.60 -11.18
CA SER A 177 4.09 24.26 -12.14
C SER A 177 3.74 22.94 -12.83
N PHE A 178 4.17 22.78 -14.08
CA PHE A 178 3.98 21.52 -14.83
C PHE A 178 5.34 20.87 -15.08
N VAL A 179 5.36 19.54 -15.04
CA VAL A 179 6.48 18.73 -15.51
C VAL A 179 5.95 17.67 -16.48
N ALA A 180 6.78 17.19 -17.40
CA ALA A 180 6.40 16.09 -18.28
C ALA A 180 6.93 14.77 -17.73
N LEU A 181 6.17 13.70 -17.89
CA LEU A 181 6.63 12.33 -17.70
C LEU A 181 6.73 11.64 -19.05
N LYS A 182 7.93 11.15 -19.38
CA LYS A 182 8.27 10.50 -20.64
C LYS A 182 8.59 9.01 -20.41
N GLU A 183 8.11 8.17 -21.32
CA GLU A 183 8.40 6.74 -21.37
C GLU A 183 9.43 6.43 -22.47
N GLY A 184 10.64 6.06 -22.08
CA GLY A 184 11.69 5.58 -22.99
C GLY A 184 11.89 6.48 -24.23
N PRO A 185 12.10 5.88 -25.42
CA PRO A 185 12.25 6.63 -26.67
C PRO A 185 10.91 7.08 -27.28
N ALA A 186 9.76 6.82 -26.64
CA ALA A 186 8.47 7.22 -27.17
C ALA A 186 8.32 8.75 -27.15
N ASP A 187 7.73 9.34 -28.18
CA ASP A 187 7.45 10.78 -28.26
C ASP A 187 6.28 11.23 -27.38
N SER A 188 5.61 10.29 -26.70
CA SER A 188 4.49 10.60 -25.82
C SER A 188 4.96 11.18 -24.48
N LEU A 189 4.59 12.43 -24.25
CA LEU A 189 4.74 13.12 -22.97
C LEU A 189 3.39 13.14 -22.24
N THR A 190 3.40 12.79 -20.97
CA THR A 190 2.24 12.98 -20.09
C THR A 190 2.48 14.22 -19.24
N ARG A 191 1.58 15.20 -19.30
CA ARG A 191 1.67 16.40 -18.48
C ARG A 191 1.29 16.06 -17.04
N ILE A 192 2.15 16.43 -16.10
CA ILE A 192 1.96 16.24 -14.67
C ILE A 192 1.84 17.61 -14.02
N ARG A 193 0.75 17.82 -13.28
CA ARG A 193 0.60 18.98 -12.39
C ARG A 193 1.47 18.82 -11.16
N ALA A 194 2.16 19.88 -10.79
CA ALA A 194 2.89 20.01 -9.54
C ALA A 194 2.39 21.24 -8.77
N ARG A 195 2.39 21.14 -7.44
CA ARG A 195 2.01 22.23 -6.53
C ARG A 195 2.94 22.28 -5.33
N PRO A 196 3.05 23.40 -4.60
CA PRO A 196 3.63 23.42 -3.26
C PRO A 196 2.85 22.49 -2.30
N SER A 197 3.54 21.81 -1.39
CA SER A 197 2.85 20.98 -0.36
C SER A 197 2.02 21.87 0.57
N LEU A 198 0.79 21.44 0.89
CA LEU A 198 -0.10 22.19 1.77
C LEU A 198 0.38 22.22 3.23
N ASP A 199 0.96 21.12 3.70
CA ASP A 199 1.49 20.95 5.06
C ASP A 199 2.95 21.40 5.22
N GLY A 200 3.63 21.74 4.12
CA GLY A 200 5.03 22.17 4.11
C GLY A 200 6.05 21.08 4.47
N VAL A 201 5.66 19.80 4.54
CA VAL A 201 6.61 18.70 4.82
C VAL A 201 7.56 18.50 3.65
N PHE A 202 7.05 18.54 2.43
CA PHE A 202 7.85 18.58 1.20
C PHE A 202 7.73 19.94 0.54
N SER A 203 8.69 20.30 -0.31
CA SER A 203 8.60 21.57 -1.03
C SER A 203 7.48 21.55 -2.09
N HIS A 204 7.27 20.40 -2.74
CA HIS A 204 6.29 20.22 -3.81
C HIS A 204 5.70 18.82 -3.81
N GLN A 205 4.51 18.70 -4.38
CA GLN A 205 3.79 17.46 -4.61
C GLN A 205 3.44 17.30 -6.10
N LEU A 206 3.36 16.07 -6.57
CA LEU A 206 2.91 15.73 -7.93
C LEU A 206 1.48 15.20 -7.91
N ASN A 207 0.70 15.50 -8.94
CA ASN A 207 -0.67 15.02 -9.01
C ASN A 207 -0.71 13.51 -9.32
N LEU A 208 -1.41 12.77 -8.46
CA LEU A 208 -1.57 11.32 -8.50
C LEU A 208 -2.40 10.86 -9.70
N ASN A 209 -3.46 11.60 -10.04
CA ASN A 209 -4.32 11.26 -11.18
C ASN A 209 -3.56 11.35 -12.50
N ASP A 210 -2.72 12.37 -12.67
CA ASP A 210 -1.86 12.51 -13.86
C ASP A 210 -0.83 11.36 -13.96
N MET A 211 -0.32 10.85 -12.81
CA MET A 211 0.55 9.67 -12.77
C MET A 211 -0.19 8.39 -13.15
N LEU A 212 -1.42 8.22 -12.67
CA LEU A 212 -2.28 7.09 -13.02
C LEU A 212 -2.61 7.09 -14.51
N ASP A 213 -2.89 8.24 -15.10
CA ASP A 213 -3.11 8.38 -16.55
C ASP A 213 -1.88 7.93 -17.36
N CYS A 214 -0.68 8.30 -16.89
CA CYS A 214 0.55 7.76 -17.47
C CYS A 214 0.61 6.24 -17.33
N ALA A 215 0.36 5.69 -16.14
CA ALA A 215 0.39 4.26 -15.89
C ALA A 215 -0.59 3.49 -16.80
N ILE A 216 -1.81 4.01 -17.01
CA ILE A 216 -2.81 3.42 -17.92
C ILE A 216 -2.28 3.37 -19.35
N ARG A 217 -1.68 4.47 -19.81
CA ARG A 217 -1.14 4.57 -21.17
C ARG A 217 -0.01 3.58 -21.43
N ILE A 218 0.86 3.35 -20.45
CA ILE A 218 2.06 2.52 -20.60
C ILE A 218 1.85 1.04 -20.24
N LEU A 219 0.68 0.68 -19.70
CA LEU A 219 0.35 -0.66 -19.24
C LEU A 219 0.57 -1.71 -20.34
N PRO A 220 1.49 -2.68 -20.14
CA PRO A 220 1.73 -3.73 -21.13
C PRO A 220 0.49 -4.58 -21.42
N ARG A 221 0.36 -5.07 -22.66
CA ARG A 221 -0.82 -5.84 -23.11
C ARG A 221 -0.98 -7.19 -22.39
N ASP A 222 0.13 -7.79 -22.01
CA ASP A 222 0.25 -9.05 -21.27
C ASP A 222 0.28 -8.87 -19.75
N ALA A 223 0.33 -7.62 -19.26
CA ALA A 223 0.28 -7.34 -17.84
C ALA A 223 -1.08 -7.78 -17.24
N TYR A 224 -1.03 -8.44 -16.09
CA TYR A 224 -2.15 -8.49 -15.16
C TYR A 224 -2.38 -7.11 -14.54
N ALA A 225 -1.31 -6.47 -14.04
CA ALA A 225 -1.34 -5.12 -13.49
C ALA A 225 0.02 -4.43 -13.65
N LEU A 226 0.04 -3.10 -13.53
CA LEU A 226 1.24 -2.29 -13.45
C LEU A 226 1.22 -1.45 -12.16
N LEU A 227 2.29 -1.54 -11.38
CA LEU A 227 2.57 -0.66 -10.25
C LEU A 227 3.66 0.34 -10.65
N LEU A 228 3.40 1.63 -10.52
CA LEU A 228 4.39 2.69 -10.66
C LEU A 228 4.83 3.17 -9.27
N LEU A 229 6.12 2.99 -8.97
CA LEU A 229 6.73 3.59 -7.78
C LEU A 229 7.10 5.05 -8.07
N VAL A 230 6.97 5.93 -7.07
CA VAL A 230 7.31 7.35 -7.17
C VAL A 230 8.01 7.79 -5.88
N ASP A 231 9.05 8.62 -5.98
CA ASP A 231 9.77 9.13 -4.78
C ASP A 231 9.25 10.48 -4.28
N HIS A 232 8.39 11.12 -5.05
CA HIS A 232 7.81 12.43 -4.75
C HIS A 232 6.54 12.26 -3.95
N ASP A 233 6.27 13.25 -3.09
CA ASP A 233 4.98 13.35 -2.42
C ASP A 233 3.85 13.56 -3.44
N LEU A 234 2.68 12.98 -3.18
CA LEU A 234 1.56 12.96 -4.13
C LEU A 234 0.32 13.61 -3.54
N TYR A 235 -0.56 14.12 -4.39
CA TYR A 235 -1.90 14.58 -4.04
C TYR A 235 -2.91 14.18 -5.10
N GLU A 236 -4.16 13.94 -4.74
CA GLU A 236 -5.22 13.56 -5.69
C GLU A 236 -5.98 14.81 -6.17
N ASP A 237 -6.59 15.55 -5.24
CA ASP A 237 -7.40 16.74 -5.50
C ASP A 237 -6.96 17.95 -4.64
N GLU A 238 -7.62 19.10 -4.83
CA GLU A 238 -7.25 20.38 -4.18
C GLU A 238 -7.42 20.36 -2.65
N ASP A 239 -8.33 19.53 -2.14
CA ASP A 239 -8.66 19.44 -0.71
C ASP A 239 -7.82 18.39 0.03
N ASP A 240 -7.06 17.54 -0.68
CA ASP A 240 -6.23 16.50 -0.07
C ASP A 240 -4.90 17.08 0.40
N ASP A 241 -4.48 16.77 1.64
CA ASP A 241 -3.15 17.14 2.11
C ASP A 241 -2.07 16.38 1.33
N PHE A 242 -2.19 15.05 1.23
CA PHE A 242 -1.32 14.16 0.45
C PHE A 242 -1.95 12.77 0.24
N CYS A 243 -1.33 11.95 -0.61
CA CYS A 243 -1.64 10.52 -0.74
C CYS A 243 -0.36 9.68 -0.82
N CYS A 244 -0.31 8.54 -0.13
CA CYS A 244 0.80 7.60 -0.25
C CYS A 244 0.66 6.64 -1.45
N GLY A 245 -0.54 6.48 -1.98
CA GLY A 245 -0.79 5.61 -3.12
C GLY A 245 -2.26 5.63 -3.53
N ARG A 246 -2.53 5.13 -4.74
CA ARG A 246 -3.88 4.91 -5.26
C ARG A 246 -3.84 3.90 -6.40
N ALA A 247 -4.91 3.14 -6.52
CA ALA A 247 -5.14 2.22 -7.63
C ALA A 247 -6.43 2.54 -8.38
N TYR A 248 -6.35 2.47 -9.72
CA TYR A 248 -7.52 2.30 -10.57
C TYR A 248 -7.63 0.82 -10.91
N GLY A 249 -8.19 0.06 -9.97
CA GLY A 249 -8.21 -1.40 -10.00
C GLY A 249 -8.78 -1.98 -11.30
N GLY A 250 -9.89 -1.41 -11.80
CA GLY A 250 -10.48 -1.78 -13.09
C GLY A 250 -9.54 -1.54 -14.29
N SER A 251 -8.77 -0.45 -14.25
CA SER A 251 -7.75 -0.12 -15.25
C SER A 251 -6.43 -0.89 -15.07
N ARG A 252 -6.30 -1.70 -14.01
CA ARG A 252 -5.14 -2.56 -13.70
C ARG A 252 -3.86 -1.77 -13.42
N VAL A 253 -3.98 -0.58 -12.85
CA VAL A 253 -2.82 0.26 -12.51
C VAL A 253 -2.87 0.75 -11.08
N ALA A 254 -1.70 0.92 -10.50
CA ALA A 254 -1.47 1.48 -9.18
C ALA A 254 -0.26 2.42 -9.21
N VAL A 255 -0.31 3.49 -8.41
CA VAL A 255 0.81 4.40 -8.16
C VAL A 255 1.05 4.45 -6.66
N VAL A 256 2.29 4.32 -6.22
CA VAL A 256 2.67 4.39 -4.80
C VAL A 256 3.88 5.28 -4.61
N SER A 257 3.77 6.19 -3.65
CA SER A 257 4.84 7.08 -3.21
C SER A 257 5.64 6.52 -2.05
N SER A 258 6.96 6.69 -2.08
CA SER A 258 7.85 6.40 -0.96
C SER A 258 8.01 7.59 0.01
N ALA A 259 7.65 8.82 -0.38
CA ALA A 259 8.05 10.06 0.28
C ALA A 259 7.70 10.11 1.78
N ARG A 260 6.42 9.89 2.11
CA ARG A 260 5.86 10.01 3.47
C ARG A 260 6.30 8.92 4.44
N TYR A 261 6.85 7.83 3.92
CA TYR A 261 7.40 6.73 4.71
C TYR A 261 8.86 6.93 5.11
N SER A 262 9.47 8.05 4.70
CA SER A 262 10.79 8.44 5.18
C SER A 262 10.79 8.57 6.71
N PRO A 263 11.80 8.02 7.41
CA PRO A 263 11.91 8.19 8.87
C PRO A 263 12.00 9.63 9.35
N LEU A 264 12.34 10.55 8.45
CA LEU A 264 12.38 11.99 8.71
C LEU A 264 10.97 12.60 8.84
N CYS A 265 9.95 11.93 8.31
CA CYS A 265 8.54 12.35 8.40
C CYS A 265 7.84 11.82 9.66
N HIS A 266 8.34 10.75 10.28
CA HIS A 266 7.63 10.05 11.39
C HIS A 266 7.13 10.96 12.52
N ALA A 267 7.91 11.98 12.90
CA ALA A 267 7.53 12.89 13.96
C ALA A 267 6.38 13.81 13.55
N HIS A 268 6.35 14.25 12.28
CA HIS A 268 5.25 15.03 11.73
C HIS A 268 3.99 14.18 11.58
N GLU A 269 4.16 12.97 11.06
CA GLU A 269 3.07 12.02 10.79
C GLU A 269 2.52 11.35 12.05
N GLY A 270 3.04 11.67 13.25
CA GLY A 270 2.57 11.08 14.51
C GLY A 270 2.82 9.57 14.64
N VAL A 271 3.81 9.02 13.92
CA VAL A 271 4.08 7.57 13.88
C VAL A 271 4.58 7.09 15.24
N ASP A 272 3.80 6.21 15.87
CA ASP A 272 4.22 5.51 17.08
C ASP A 272 5.20 4.38 16.76
N THR A 273 6.48 4.74 16.74
CA THR A 273 7.59 3.80 16.51
C THR A 273 7.68 2.63 17.50
N SER A 274 6.94 2.65 18.62
CA SER A 274 6.93 1.55 19.59
C SER A 274 5.89 0.46 19.30
N HIS A 275 4.87 0.75 18.47
CA HIS A 275 3.76 -0.16 18.16
C HIS A 275 3.53 -0.39 16.66
N ILE A 276 4.52 -0.08 15.82
CA ILE A 276 4.53 -0.41 14.39
C ILE A 276 4.51 -1.93 14.15
N TRP A 277 4.00 -2.37 13.00
CA TRP A 277 4.10 -3.77 12.61
C TRP A 277 5.50 -4.08 12.01
N PRO A 278 6.12 -5.27 12.26
CA PRO A 278 5.84 -6.23 13.31
C PRO A 278 6.63 -5.88 14.58
N ALA A 279 5.97 -5.32 15.59
CA ALA A 279 6.58 -5.01 16.90
C ALA A 279 7.15 -6.24 17.65
N SER A 280 6.99 -7.45 17.10
CA SER A 280 7.57 -8.71 17.59
C SER A 280 9.06 -8.91 17.26
N HIS A 281 9.71 -8.00 16.54
CA HIS A 281 11.15 -8.06 16.21
C HIS A 281 11.97 -7.01 16.97
N CYS A 282 13.30 -7.02 16.82
CA CYS A 282 14.18 -5.99 17.38
C CYS A 282 13.75 -4.60 16.87
N ALA A 283 12.99 -3.87 17.69
CA ALA A 283 12.42 -2.58 17.34
C ALA A 283 13.48 -1.58 16.83
N ALA A 284 14.68 -1.61 17.41
CA ALA A 284 15.78 -0.73 16.99
C ALA A 284 16.32 -1.05 15.59
N TYR A 285 16.33 -2.32 15.19
CA TYR A 285 16.78 -2.75 13.85
C TYR A 285 15.72 -2.41 12.81
N VAL A 286 14.46 -2.80 13.06
CA VAL A 286 13.31 -2.54 12.17
C VAL A 286 13.07 -1.03 11.99
N ALA A 287 13.10 -0.25 13.06
CA ALA A 287 12.90 1.20 13.00
C ALA A 287 14.02 1.94 12.26
N SER A 288 15.22 1.37 12.16
CA SER A 288 16.38 2.03 11.52
C SER A 288 16.59 1.66 10.04
N GLN A 289 16.10 0.49 9.58
CA GLN A 289 16.38 0.00 8.23
C GLN A 289 15.14 -0.48 7.47
N CYS A 290 14.10 -0.95 8.17
CA CYS A 290 13.03 -1.71 7.53
C CYS A 290 11.69 -0.99 7.50
N LEU A 291 11.46 0.05 8.32
CA LEU A 291 10.14 0.68 8.38
C LEU A 291 9.75 1.38 7.06
N TRP A 292 10.68 2.11 6.44
CA TRP A 292 10.42 2.75 5.15
C TRP A 292 10.08 1.72 4.07
N LEU A 293 10.93 0.70 3.93
CA LEU A 293 10.70 -0.40 2.99
C LEU A 293 9.39 -1.15 3.30
N PHE A 294 9.11 -1.40 4.58
CA PHE A 294 7.92 -2.10 5.05
C PHE A 294 6.64 -1.36 4.67
N CYS A 295 6.54 -0.07 4.98
CA CYS A 295 5.36 0.72 4.65
C CYS A 295 5.16 0.87 3.14
N LEU A 296 6.26 1.06 2.40
CA LEU A 296 6.22 1.10 0.94
C LEU A 296 5.73 -0.24 0.36
N ALA A 297 6.28 -1.36 0.84
CA ALA A 297 5.89 -2.70 0.42
C ALA A 297 4.44 -3.03 0.78
N ARG A 298 3.99 -2.65 1.99
CA ARG A 298 2.61 -2.78 2.46
C ARG A 298 1.66 -2.01 1.56
N THR A 299 1.97 -0.74 1.27
CA THR A 299 1.14 0.14 0.42
C THR A 299 1.12 -0.38 -1.02
N ALA A 300 2.26 -0.81 -1.55
CA ALA A 300 2.33 -1.48 -2.86
C ALA A 300 1.43 -2.73 -2.93
N SER A 301 1.44 -3.58 -1.91
CA SER A 301 0.53 -4.72 -1.79
C SER A 301 -0.93 -4.34 -1.55
N HIS A 302 -1.20 -3.20 -0.94
CA HIS A 302 -2.55 -2.70 -0.79
C HIS A 302 -3.11 -2.28 -2.16
N GLU A 303 -2.40 -1.38 -2.85
CA GLU A 303 -2.84 -0.82 -4.12
C GLU A 303 -2.92 -1.89 -5.22
N LEU A 304 -1.94 -2.80 -5.29
CA LEU A 304 -2.04 -3.92 -6.21
C LEU A 304 -3.23 -4.84 -5.87
N GLY A 305 -3.60 -4.98 -4.59
CA GLY A 305 -4.78 -5.74 -4.19
C GLY A 305 -6.08 -5.20 -4.82
N HIS A 306 -6.18 -3.89 -4.99
CA HIS A 306 -7.28 -3.27 -5.76
C HIS A 306 -7.26 -3.66 -7.24
N CYS A 307 -6.09 -3.83 -7.87
CA CYS A 307 -5.98 -4.38 -9.23
C CYS A 307 -6.48 -5.83 -9.33
N PHE A 308 -6.40 -6.60 -8.24
CA PHE A 308 -7.04 -7.92 -8.12
C PHE A 308 -8.55 -7.84 -7.83
N GLY A 309 -9.13 -6.63 -7.77
CA GLY A 309 -10.53 -6.38 -7.46
C GLY A 309 -10.86 -6.47 -5.97
N MET A 310 -9.86 -6.54 -5.09
CA MET A 310 -10.12 -6.54 -3.65
C MET A 310 -10.55 -5.15 -3.20
N ALA A 311 -11.68 -5.04 -2.52
CA ALA A 311 -12.05 -3.82 -1.80
C ALA A 311 -11.37 -3.80 -0.42
N HIS A 312 -11.48 -2.67 0.27
CA HIS A 312 -11.03 -2.56 1.65
C HIS A 312 -11.63 -3.65 2.53
N CYS A 313 -10.82 -4.21 3.43
CA CYS A 313 -11.17 -5.34 4.27
C CYS A 313 -11.46 -4.89 5.70
N MET A 314 -12.59 -5.32 6.24
CA MET A 314 -12.98 -5.02 7.61
C MET A 314 -13.09 -6.26 8.51
N TYR A 315 -12.77 -7.46 8.01
CA TYR A 315 -13.04 -8.72 8.72
C TYR A 315 -11.99 -9.03 9.80
N TYR A 316 -10.74 -8.68 9.52
CA TYR A 316 -9.53 -9.05 10.26
C TYR A 316 -8.50 -7.93 10.08
N ALA A 317 -7.48 -7.93 10.93
CA ALA A 317 -6.22 -7.27 10.61
C ALA A 317 -5.76 -7.75 9.21
N CYS A 318 -5.55 -6.84 8.27
CA CYS A 318 -5.31 -7.18 6.87
C CYS A 318 -4.58 -6.05 6.13
N VAL A 319 -3.69 -6.41 5.21
CA VAL A 319 -3.05 -5.44 4.29
C VAL A 319 -4.09 -4.63 3.52
N MET A 320 -5.26 -5.21 3.25
CA MET A 320 -6.34 -4.54 2.51
C MET A 320 -7.23 -3.65 3.40
N GLN A 321 -6.88 -3.38 4.66
CA GLN A 321 -7.59 -2.35 5.43
C GLN A 321 -7.33 -0.97 4.83
N SER A 322 -8.37 -0.14 4.80
CA SER A 322 -8.24 1.29 4.59
C SER A 322 -7.41 1.93 5.70
N THR A 323 -6.82 3.08 5.40
CA THR A 323 -5.96 3.83 6.31
C THR A 323 -6.21 5.32 6.11
N ALA A 324 -6.47 6.05 7.20
CA ALA A 324 -6.71 7.50 7.15
C ALA A 324 -5.41 8.33 7.19
N GLY A 325 -4.26 7.69 7.41
CA GLY A 325 -2.96 8.36 7.44
C GLY A 325 -1.78 7.42 7.69
N VAL A 326 -0.57 7.98 7.67
CA VAL A 326 0.68 7.21 7.76
C VAL A 326 0.82 6.48 9.11
N ALA A 327 0.42 7.12 10.22
CA ALA A 327 0.46 6.48 11.53
C ALA A 327 -0.42 5.21 11.62
N GLU A 328 -1.59 5.24 10.97
CA GLU A 328 -2.45 4.06 10.84
C GLU A 328 -1.83 3.02 9.89
N ASP A 329 -1.29 3.44 8.75
CA ASP A 329 -0.66 2.56 7.77
C ASP A 329 0.51 1.75 8.38
N CYS A 330 1.39 2.41 9.13
CA CYS A 330 2.57 1.79 9.77
C CYS A 330 2.25 0.65 10.76
N ARG A 331 1.01 0.57 11.26
CA ARG A 331 0.55 -0.45 12.21
C ARG A 331 -0.34 -1.52 11.57
N GLN A 332 -0.66 -1.40 10.28
CA GLN A 332 -1.35 -2.45 9.55
C GLN A 332 -0.42 -3.63 9.22
N PRO A 333 -0.95 -4.87 9.16
CA PRO A 333 -0.13 -6.03 8.85
C PRO A 333 0.18 -6.17 7.35
N PRO A 334 1.33 -6.76 6.97
CA PRO A 334 1.78 -7.03 5.61
C PRO A 334 1.27 -8.41 5.12
N TYR A 335 0.04 -8.79 5.45
CA TYR A 335 -0.53 -10.06 5.04
C TYR A 335 -2.01 -9.92 4.65
N LEU A 336 -2.46 -10.80 3.76
CA LEU A 336 -3.88 -10.98 3.49
C LEU A 336 -4.50 -11.80 4.62
N CYS A 337 -5.63 -11.34 5.14
CA CYS A 337 -6.46 -12.18 6.01
C CYS A 337 -7.07 -13.35 5.21
N PRO A 338 -7.67 -14.35 5.87
CA PRO A 338 -8.21 -15.54 5.19
C PRO A 338 -9.21 -15.21 4.07
N VAL A 339 -10.03 -14.15 4.23
CA VAL A 339 -11.00 -13.75 3.20
C VAL A 339 -10.29 -13.20 1.95
N CYS A 340 -9.28 -12.35 2.11
CA CYS A 340 -8.57 -11.78 0.97
C CYS A 340 -7.55 -12.75 0.36
N ALA A 341 -7.00 -13.66 1.16
CA ALA A 341 -6.13 -14.72 0.70
C ALA A 341 -6.84 -15.68 -0.26
N GLU A 342 -8.07 -16.10 0.08
CA GLU A 342 -8.87 -16.93 -0.82
C GLU A 342 -9.18 -16.21 -2.15
N LYS A 343 -9.39 -14.89 -2.14
CA LYS A 343 -9.56 -14.11 -3.38
C LYS A 343 -8.31 -14.20 -4.26
N LEU A 344 -7.13 -14.04 -3.66
CA LEU A 344 -5.86 -14.15 -4.40
C LEU A 344 -5.64 -15.57 -4.92
N SER A 345 -5.87 -16.59 -4.11
CA SER A 345 -5.73 -18.00 -4.49
C SER A 345 -6.63 -18.37 -5.68
N VAL A 346 -7.89 -17.93 -5.65
CA VAL A 346 -8.83 -18.07 -6.78
C VAL A 346 -8.34 -17.29 -8.00
N ALA A 347 -7.76 -16.09 -7.84
CA ALA A 347 -7.21 -15.32 -8.94
C ALA A 347 -5.98 -16.00 -9.57
N ALA A 348 -5.11 -16.63 -8.77
CA ALA A 348 -3.93 -17.35 -9.22
C ALA A 348 -4.29 -18.66 -9.98
N GLY A 349 -5.50 -19.18 -9.74
CA GLY A 349 -5.96 -20.45 -10.30
C GLY A 349 -5.48 -21.65 -9.48
N GLU A 350 -5.19 -21.44 -8.20
CA GLU A 350 -4.87 -22.51 -7.25
C GLU A 350 -6.15 -23.22 -6.80
N ALA A 351 -6.06 -24.54 -6.60
CA ALA A 351 -7.20 -25.31 -6.12
C ALA A 351 -7.51 -24.98 -4.65
N HIS A 352 -8.80 -24.89 -4.29
CA HIS A 352 -9.24 -24.71 -2.92
C HIS A 352 -8.59 -25.74 -1.98
N GLY A 353 -7.80 -25.27 -1.03
CA GLY A 353 -7.19 -26.09 0.02
C GLY A 353 -6.76 -25.21 1.19
N PRO A 354 -6.95 -25.66 2.45
CA PRO A 354 -6.43 -24.93 3.58
C PRO A 354 -4.90 -25.01 3.53
N LEU A 355 -4.24 -23.86 3.68
CA LEU A 355 -2.80 -23.67 3.88
C LEU A 355 -1.96 -23.29 2.65
N VAL A 356 -2.09 -22.04 2.21
CA VAL A 356 -0.92 -21.22 1.82
C VAL A 356 -0.98 -19.89 2.60
N MET A 357 -1.09 -19.98 3.92
CA MET A 357 -1.35 -18.81 4.80
C MET A 357 -0.22 -18.52 5.79
N GLY A 358 0.95 -19.17 5.66
CA GLY A 358 2.04 -19.00 6.63
C GLY A 358 3.48 -19.01 6.11
N MET A 359 3.73 -19.27 4.82
CA MET A 359 5.10 -19.45 4.33
C MET A 359 5.78 -18.19 3.79
N VAL A 360 5.03 -17.16 3.40
CA VAL A 360 5.66 -15.95 2.81
C VAL A 360 6.45 -15.14 3.85
N TRP A 361 6.11 -15.25 5.13
CA TRP A 361 6.88 -14.60 6.20
C TRP A 361 8.15 -15.37 6.60
N TYR A 362 8.17 -16.70 6.42
CA TYR A 362 9.30 -17.54 6.84
C TYR A 362 10.41 -17.65 5.78
N GLU A 363 10.08 -17.53 4.49
CA GLU A 363 11.09 -17.64 3.41
C GLU A 363 11.86 -16.35 3.13
N TYR A 364 11.38 -15.17 3.57
CA TYR A 364 12.12 -13.92 3.43
C TYR A 364 13.34 -13.83 4.38
N HIS A 365 13.46 -14.74 5.36
CA HIS A 365 14.59 -14.81 6.31
C HIS A 365 15.81 -15.60 5.80
N ARG A 366 15.93 -15.83 4.49
CA ARG A 366 17.15 -16.39 3.86
C ARG A 366 17.88 -15.41 2.94
N LEU A 367 17.47 -14.14 2.92
CA LEU A 367 18.22 -13.01 2.37
C LEU A 367 18.50 -12.03 3.51
#